data_AF-A0A162JGU8-F1
#
_entry.id   AF-A0A162JGU8-F1
#
_cell.length_a   1.000
_cell.length_b   1.000
_cell.length_c   1.000
_cell.angle_alpha   90.00
_cell.angle_beta   90.00
_cell.angle_gamma   90.00
#
_symmetry.space_group_name_H-M   'P 1'
#
loop_
_entity.id
_entity.type
_entity.pdbx_description
1 polymer ?
#
loop_
_entity_poly.entity_id
_entity_poly.type
_entity_poly.pdbx_seq_one_letter_code
_entity_poly.pdbx_strand_id
1 'polypeptide(L)'
;MFSKTVLPVLGALAGTVVANPIQRAVAEAAANAPQVDFSPAAPNVGNGNKFATDHDDLTLLQEDSFYWTHEGEGLLANMTVTAKPAYRLLNEHNFADLVRSVDCSNAEHIKIEFDSASTVAEAKRAWSWVSDNDANTLVYVVDAPGCGGEYGRQPYHVSAVTYNDDDDGDAAAAAVVSLAVQAAGQWSDFIEDATVNIGGDVEAQKLNRRASYSKKAKISLEHVFNKHFYDADIGPAHLSVDCSDCGTHGSLETDITISTKNGFSASAVTADNVSVRLAVAITASAAISTSHLSQSIEIAKFPLATFKVADIVKITPEITLNIVIAVSDIKGSITSVVGAELDFANGQSIAIGKGSTGLDAQFQRIGPTFSGKVDATARINPLLTFDLSGKILGKHVTGGLGLAAPYLAFAVGADVHEPSACSNTNSVHFSLDVGVELASFYGFGKPGDEPHKKVIYQKDHPLLKECIAL
;
A
#
# COMPACT_ATOMS: atom_id res chain seq x y z
N MET A 1 -62.71 -5.74 19.21
CA MET A 1 -62.19 -6.48 20.38
C MET A 1 -61.07 -7.39 19.85
N PHE A 2 -59.80 -7.03 19.96
CA PHE A 2 -58.93 -7.08 21.15
C PHE A 2 -58.60 -8.49 21.65
N SER A 3 -57.47 -9.05 21.18
CA SER A 3 -56.30 -9.56 21.95
C SER A 3 -55.35 -10.29 20.97
N LYS A 4 -54.04 -9.96 20.88
CA LYS A 4 -52.92 -10.37 21.77
C LYS A 4 -52.72 -11.90 21.76
N THR A 5 -51.53 -12.51 21.70
CA THR A 5 -50.09 -12.11 21.78
C THR A 5 -49.23 -13.33 21.37
N VAL A 6 -47.91 -13.35 21.07
CA VAL A 6 -46.75 -12.42 21.00
C VAL A 6 -45.89 -12.84 19.77
N LEU A 7 -45.06 -11.96 19.21
CA LEU A 7 -43.79 -12.35 18.54
C LEU A 7 -42.62 -11.69 19.29
N PRO A 8 -41.50 -12.39 19.60
CA PRO A 8 -40.34 -11.76 20.22
C PRO A 8 -39.51 -11.01 19.17
N VAL A 9 -39.64 -9.68 19.13
CA VAL A 9 -38.66 -8.81 18.47
C VAL A 9 -37.58 -8.47 19.49
N LEU A 10 -36.39 -9.06 19.31
CA LEU A 10 -35.22 -8.80 20.15
C LEU A 10 -33.96 -8.94 19.28
N GLY A 11 -33.09 -7.92 19.28
CA GLY A 11 -31.75 -8.03 18.71
C GLY A 11 -31.42 -7.22 17.44
N ALA A 12 -31.84 -5.96 17.34
CA ALA A 12 -31.26 -5.02 16.36
C ALA A 12 -31.24 -3.55 16.85
N LEU A 13 -31.01 -3.31 18.14
CA LEU A 13 -30.45 -2.02 18.57
C LEU A 13 -28.95 -2.05 18.29
N ALA A 14 -28.59 -1.83 17.03
CA ALA A 14 -27.22 -1.47 16.69
C ALA A 14 -26.89 -0.18 17.43
N GLY A 15 -26.03 -0.27 18.45
CA GLY A 15 -25.56 0.89 19.17
C GLY A 15 -24.86 1.81 18.17
N THR A 16 -25.45 2.97 17.89
CA THR A 16 -24.78 4.05 17.18
C THR A 16 -23.68 4.59 18.09
N VAL A 17 -22.54 3.90 18.12
CA VAL A 17 -21.29 4.49 18.58
C VAL A 17 -21.09 5.72 17.72
N VAL A 18 -21.23 6.89 18.32
CA VAL A 18 -20.94 8.15 17.65
C VAL A 18 -19.44 8.15 17.43
N ALA A 19 -19.03 7.70 16.24
CA ALA A 19 -17.64 7.70 15.83
C ALA A 19 -17.08 9.10 16.06
N ASN A 20 -15.93 9.19 16.73
CA ASN A 20 -15.27 10.47 16.95
C ASN A 20 -15.11 11.17 15.59
N PRO A 21 -15.29 12.51 15.48
CA PRO A 21 -15.09 13.25 14.22
C PRO A 21 -13.83 12.84 13.42
N ILE A 22 -12.74 12.42 14.09
CA ILE A 22 -11.56 11.83 13.41
C ILE A 22 -11.93 10.54 12.67
N GLN A 23 -12.51 9.53 13.35
CA GLN A 23 -12.92 8.26 12.73
C GLN A 23 -13.92 8.46 11.59
N ARG A 24 -14.81 9.45 11.72
CA ARG A 24 -15.76 9.81 10.65
C ARG A 24 -15.04 10.42 9.45
N ALA A 25 -14.12 11.36 9.66
CA ALA A 25 -13.31 11.94 8.58
C ALA A 25 -12.43 10.89 7.89
N VAL A 26 -11.86 9.94 8.63
CA VAL A 26 -11.11 8.80 8.08
C VAL A 26 -12.00 7.92 7.20
N ALA A 27 -13.23 7.61 7.64
CA ALA A 27 -14.17 6.81 6.85
C ALA A 27 -14.66 7.55 5.59
N GLU A 28 -14.93 8.86 5.69
CA GLU A 28 -15.31 9.70 4.56
C GLU A 28 -14.14 9.88 3.56
N ALA A 29 -12.90 10.00 4.03
CA ALA A 29 -11.70 10.01 3.17
C ALA A 29 -11.49 8.64 2.49
N ALA A 30 -11.63 7.53 3.22
CA ALA A 30 -11.51 6.17 2.67
C ALA A 30 -12.52 5.87 1.57
N ALA A 31 -13.74 6.40 1.68
CA ALA A 31 -14.77 6.27 0.65
C ALA A 31 -14.48 7.08 -0.63
N ASN A 32 -13.62 8.10 -0.55
CA ASN A 32 -13.26 8.98 -1.68
C ASN A 32 -11.84 8.71 -2.23
N ALA A 33 -11.08 7.77 -1.64
CA ALA A 33 -9.73 7.45 -2.08
C ALA A 33 -9.74 6.86 -3.51
N PRO A 34 -8.87 7.32 -4.43
CA PRO A 34 -8.73 6.78 -5.78
C PRO A 34 -8.66 5.25 -5.84
N GLN A 35 -9.47 4.63 -6.70
CA GLN A 35 -9.41 3.20 -6.99
C GLN A 35 -8.56 2.98 -8.24
N VAL A 36 -7.60 2.08 -8.17
CA VAL A 36 -6.72 1.65 -9.27
C VAL A 36 -6.98 0.16 -9.49
N ASP A 37 -8.03 -0.13 -10.25
CA ASP A 37 -8.48 -1.48 -10.58
C ASP A 37 -7.76 -1.98 -11.84
N PHE A 38 -6.91 -2.98 -11.69
CA PHE A 38 -6.16 -3.56 -12.80
C PHE A 38 -7.02 -4.55 -13.60
N SER A 39 -7.06 -4.38 -14.93
CA SER A 39 -7.79 -5.25 -15.86
C SER A 39 -6.89 -6.35 -16.43
N PRO A 40 -7.39 -7.57 -16.71
CA PRO A 40 -6.60 -8.64 -17.32
C PRO A 40 -5.91 -8.17 -18.62
N ALA A 41 -4.65 -8.59 -18.80
CA ALA A 41 -3.86 -8.30 -19.98
C ALA A 41 -3.30 -9.60 -20.57
N ALA A 42 -3.26 -9.67 -21.90
CA ALA A 42 -2.70 -10.78 -22.66
C ALA A 42 -1.26 -10.47 -23.12
N PRO A 43 -0.33 -11.44 -23.01
CA PRO A 43 0.95 -11.40 -23.73
C PRO A 43 0.71 -11.13 -25.22
N ASN A 44 1.20 -10.00 -25.73
CA ASN A 44 0.81 -9.54 -27.07
C ASN A 44 1.64 -10.18 -28.20
N VAL A 45 1.04 -11.09 -28.97
CA VAL A 45 1.64 -11.73 -30.15
C VAL A 45 2.08 -10.67 -31.18
N GLY A 46 3.39 -10.43 -31.26
CA GLY A 46 3.95 -9.34 -32.06
C GLY A 46 4.07 -9.70 -33.54
N ASN A 47 3.25 -9.09 -34.41
CA ASN A 47 3.37 -9.18 -35.88
C ASN A 47 3.53 -10.61 -36.44
N GLY A 48 2.74 -11.57 -35.94
CA GLY A 48 2.72 -12.93 -36.48
C GLY A 48 3.92 -13.81 -36.07
N ASN A 49 4.84 -13.32 -35.25
CA ASN A 49 5.75 -14.18 -34.49
C ASN A 49 5.07 -14.54 -33.17
N LYS A 50 4.95 -15.84 -32.89
CA LYS A 50 4.52 -16.36 -31.59
C LYS A 50 5.34 -15.77 -30.45
N PHE A 51 4.76 -15.74 -29.26
CA PHE A 51 5.59 -15.71 -28.07
C PHE A 51 6.53 -16.91 -28.09
N ALA A 52 7.81 -16.68 -27.82
CA ALA A 52 8.67 -17.73 -27.33
C ALA A 52 8.30 -17.95 -25.86
N THR A 53 7.23 -18.71 -25.61
CA THR A 53 7.07 -19.44 -24.36
C THR A 53 8.15 -20.52 -24.32
N ASP A 54 8.69 -20.82 -23.13
CA ASP A 54 9.68 -21.90 -22.96
C ASP A 54 9.03 -23.31 -23.01
N HIS A 55 7.75 -23.38 -23.37
CA HIS A 55 6.88 -24.56 -23.43
C HIS A 55 5.92 -24.47 -24.62
N ASP A 56 5.39 -25.61 -25.06
CA ASP A 56 4.35 -25.66 -26.09
C ASP A 56 3.05 -25.02 -25.58
N ASP A 57 2.28 -24.40 -26.47
CA ASP A 57 1.08 -23.58 -26.21
C ASP A 57 0.03 -24.28 -25.31
N LEU A 58 -0.16 -25.58 -25.51
CA LEU A 58 -1.18 -26.41 -24.85
C LEU A 58 -0.66 -27.12 -23.58
N THR A 59 0.57 -26.85 -23.14
CA THR A 59 1.20 -27.56 -22.03
C THR A 59 0.48 -27.33 -20.70
N LEU A 60 0.27 -28.42 -19.93
CA LEU A 60 -0.23 -28.33 -18.56
C LEU A 60 0.90 -27.95 -17.58
N LEU A 61 0.87 -26.71 -17.09
CA LEU A 61 1.95 -26.14 -16.29
C LEU A 61 1.74 -26.36 -14.78
N GLN A 62 2.83 -26.40 -14.02
CA GLN A 62 2.76 -26.27 -12.55
C GLN A 62 3.06 -24.84 -12.08
N GLU A 63 3.74 -24.05 -12.90
CA GLU A 63 4.04 -22.64 -12.65
C GLU A 63 3.72 -21.82 -13.91
N ASP A 64 3.04 -20.69 -13.74
CA ASP A 64 2.69 -19.78 -14.84
C ASP A 64 2.64 -18.32 -14.35
N SER A 65 2.68 -17.35 -15.27
CA SER A 65 2.63 -15.92 -14.98
C SER A 65 1.46 -15.24 -15.68
N PHE A 66 0.66 -14.51 -14.88
CA PHE A 66 -0.55 -13.84 -15.30
C PHE A 66 -0.39 -12.31 -15.18
N TYR A 67 -0.87 -11.58 -16.19
CA TYR A 67 -0.66 -10.13 -16.29
C TYR A 67 -1.97 -9.35 -16.20
N TRP A 68 -1.93 -8.18 -15.55
CA TRP A 68 -3.00 -7.19 -15.55
C TRP A 68 -2.44 -5.79 -15.72
N THR A 69 -3.15 -4.91 -16.42
CA THR A 69 -2.73 -3.53 -16.71
C THR A 69 -3.74 -2.50 -16.23
N HIS A 70 -3.25 -1.32 -15.86
CA HIS A 70 -4.08 -0.13 -15.65
C HIS A 70 -3.66 0.95 -16.66
N GLU A 71 -4.37 1.03 -17.80
CA GLU A 71 -3.98 1.87 -18.94
C GLU A 71 -3.87 3.36 -18.60
N GLY A 72 -4.79 3.89 -17.78
CA GLY A 72 -4.82 5.32 -17.42
C GLY A 72 -3.55 5.79 -16.68
N GLU A 73 -2.94 4.90 -15.90
CA GLU A 73 -1.67 5.19 -15.21
C GLU A 73 -0.46 4.60 -15.97
N GLY A 74 -0.67 3.65 -16.88
CA GLY A 74 0.39 2.89 -17.55
C GLY A 74 1.10 1.89 -16.63
N LEU A 75 0.38 1.34 -15.65
CA LEU A 75 0.90 0.37 -14.69
C LEU A 75 0.66 -1.08 -15.15
N LEU A 76 1.53 -1.96 -14.68
CA LEU A 76 1.48 -3.40 -14.88
C LEU A 76 1.56 -4.10 -13.52
N ALA A 77 0.73 -5.12 -13.35
CA ALA A 77 0.83 -6.12 -12.31
C ALA A 77 1.13 -7.48 -12.96
N ASN A 78 2.19 -8.15 -12.51
CA ASN A 78 2.52 -9.53 -12.87
C ASN A 78 2.34 -10.43 -11.65
N MET A 79 1.59 -11.51 -11.77
CA MET A 79 1.52 -12.57 -10.77
C MET A 79 2.12 -13.85 -11.34
N THR A 80 3.25 -14.29 -10.77
CA THR A 80 3.76 -15.66 -10.97
C THR A 80 3.18 -16.56 -9.87
N VAL A 81 2.62 -17.71 -10.26
CA VAL A 81 2.02 -18.68 -9.33
C VAL A 81 2.58 -20.07 -9.51
N THR A 82 2.82 -20.77 -8.41
CA THR A 82 3.07 -22.21 -8.38
C THR A 82 1.80 -22.91 -7.86
N ALA A 83 1.26 -23.83 -8.64
CA ALA A 83 0.10 -24.65 -8.27
C ALA A 83 0.48 -25.80 -7.32
N LYS A 84 -0.43 -26.14 -6.40
CA LYS A 84 -0.33 -27.31 -5.52
C LYS A 84 -0.18 -28.59 -6.37
N PRO A 85 0.49 -29.65 -5.89
CA PRO A 85 0.86 -30.82 -6.71
C PRO A 85 -0.29 -31.53 -7.44
N ALA A 86 -1.52 -31.50 -6.89
CA ALA A 86 -2.72 -32.09 -7.47
C ALA A 86 -3.37 -31.27 -8.60
N TYR A 87 -2.85 -30.08 -8.90
CA TYR A 87 -3.39 -29.17 -9.90
C TYR A 87 -2.39 -28.93 -11.02
N ARG A 88 -2.88 -28.69 -12.24
CA ARG A 88 -2.10 -28.09 -13.33
C ARG A 88 -2.85 -26.92 -13.94
N LEU A 89 -2.10 -25.92 -14.38
CA LEU A 89 -2.60 -24.69 -14.96
C LEU A 89 -2.69 -24.86 -16.48
N LEU A 90 -3.77 -24.36 -17.07
CA LEU A 90 -3.94 -24.14 -18.49
C LEU A 90 -4.45 -22.73 -18.68
N ASN A 91 -3.57 -21.86 -19.15
CA ASN A 91 -3.84 -20.45 -19.36
C ASN A 91 -4.23 -20.24 -20.83
N GLU A 92 -5.45 -19.75 -21.06
CA GLU A 92 -6.01 -19.53 -22.40
C GLU A 92 -5.08 -18.68 -23.29
N HIS A 93 -4.36 -17.72 -22.71
CA HIS A 93 -3.46 -16.84 -23.46
C HIS A 93 -2.26 -17.55 -24.09
N ASN A 94 -1.88 -18.72 -23.60
CA ASN A 94 -0.76 -19.48 -24.15
C ASN A 94 -1.13 -20.17 -25.48
N PHE A 95 -2.42 -20.32 -25.79
CA PHE A 95 -2.92 -21.02 -26.99
C PHE A 95 -4.10 -20.33 -27.69
N ALA A 96 -4.38 -19.06 -27.35
CA ALA A 96 -5.48 -18.28 -27.90
C ALA A 96 -5.39 -18.09 -29.43
N ASP A 97 -4.19 -18.18 -30.02
CA ASP A 97 -3.99 -18.16 -31.49
C ASP A 97 -4.40 -19.46 -32.18
N LEU A 98 -4.73 -20.50 -31.43
CA LEU A 98 -5.24 -21.78 -31.92
C LEU A 98 -6.76 -21.94 -31.71
N VAL A 99 -7.41 -20.99 -31.02
CA VAL A 99 -8.80 -21.06 -30.58
C VAL A 99 -9.67 -20.09 -31.38
N ARG A 100 -10.76 -20.61 -31.95
CA ARG A 100 -11.77 -19.82 -32.66
C ARG A 100 -12.81 -19.24 -31.71
N SER A 101 -13.26 -20.02 -30.74
CA SER A 101 -14.27 -19.59 -29.77
C SER A 101 -14.16 -20.35 -28.45
N VAL A 102 -14.57 -19.68 -27.37
CA VAL A 102 -14.78 -20.29 -26.05
C VAL A 102 -16.22 -19.99 -25.62
N ASP A 103 -16.97 -21.02 -25.24
CA ASP A 103 -18.36 -20.94 -24.78
C ASP A 103 -18.46 -21.36 -23.32
N CYS A 104 -18.76 -20.40 -22.45
CA CYS A 104 -19.01 -20.57 -21.01
C CYS A 104 -20.49 -20.36 -20.64
N SER A 105 -21.42 -20.46 -21.61
CA SER A 105 -22.87 -20.32 -21.35
C SER A 105 -23.43 -21.40 -20.43
N ASN A 106 -22.74 -22.53 -20.29
CA ASN A 106 -23.02 -23.55 -19.28
C ASN A 106 -21.92 -23.54 -18.20
N ALA A 107 -22.31 -23.32 -16.94
CA ALA A 107 -21.39 -23.31 -15.80
C ALA A 107 -20.76 -24.66 -15.47
N GLU A 108 -21.35 -25.78 -15.92
CA GLU A 108 -20.85 -27.14 -15.72
C GLU A 108 -19.97 -27.61 -16.90
N HIS A 109 -20.02 -26.92 -18.04
CA HIS A 109 -19.34 -27.33 -19.27
C HIS A 109 -18.83 -26.13 -20.09
N ILE A 110 -17.53 -25.92 -20.08
CA ILE A 110 -16.87 -24.94 -20.98
C ILE A 110 -16.48 -25.64 -22.27
N LYS A 111 -16.83 -25.06 -23.42
CA LYS A 111 -16.40 -25.57 -24.73
C LYS A 111 -15.32 -24.68 -25.31
N ILE A 112 -14.33 -25.30 -25.94
CA ILE A 112 -13.27 -24.65 -26.70
C ILE A 112 -13.38 -25.18 -28.14
N GLU A 113 -13.62 -24.29 -29.09
CA GLU A 113 -13.55 -24.58 -30.52
C GLU A 113 -12.16 -24.17 -31.02
N PHE A 114 -11.37 -25.15 -31.46
CA PHE A 114 -10.06 -24.90 -32.05
C PHE A 114 -10.18 -24.59 -33.55
N ASP A 115 -9.14 -23.97 -34.12
CA ASP A 115 -9.09 -23.73 -35.56
C ASP A 115 -8.89 -24.99 -36.40
N SER A 116 -8.38 -26.08 -35.80
CA SER A 116 -8.16 -27.35 -36.49
C SER A 116 -8.35 -28.58 -35.61
N ALA A 117 -8.84 -29.68 -36.19
CA ALA A 117 -8.89 -30.99 -35.53
C ALA A 117 -7.48 -31.54 -35.19
N SER A 118 -6.42 -31.11 -35.89
CA SER A 118 -5.04 -31.41 -35.50
C SER A 118 -4.68 -30.85 -34.13
N THR A 119 -5.14 -29.64 -33.81
CA THR A 119 -4.96 -29.02 -32.50
C THR A 119 -5.72 -29.77 -31.41
N VAL A 120 -6.94 -30.26 -31.71
CA VAL A 120 -7.69 -31.14 -30.80
C VAL A 120 -6.91 -32.42 -30.50
N ALA A 121 -6.26 -33.03 -31.49
CA ALA A 121 -5.41 -34.19 -31.28
C ALA A 121 -4.14 -33.88 -30.45
N GLU A 122 -3.61 -32.66 -30.52
CA GLU A 122 -2.52 -32.17 -29.66
C GLU A 122 -3.00 -31.95 -28.22
N ALA A 123 -4.11 -31.26 -28.02
CA ALA A 123 -4.76 -31.09 -26.72
C ALA A 123 -5.07 -32.44 -26.05
N LYS A 124 -5.60 -33.41 -26.82
CA LYS A 124 -5.88 -34.79 -26.35
C LYS A 124 -4.64 -35.53 -25.84
N ARG A 125 -3.44 -35.18 -26.33
CA ARG A 125 -2.16 -35.71 -25.81
C ARG A 125 -1.63 -34.90 -24.64
N ALA A 126 -1.67 -33.56 -24.71
CA ALA A 126 -1.16 -32.69 -23.66
C ALA A 126 -1.97 -32.79 -22.36
N TRP A 127 -3.28 -33.01 -22.47
CA TRP A 127 -4.22 -32.97 -21.35
C TRP A 127 -4.64 -34.37 -20.85
N SER A 128 -4.02 -35.45 -21.34
CA SER A 128 -4.32 -36.82 -20.88
C SER A 128 -4.10 -37.02 -19.37
N TRP A 129 -3.19 -36.24 -18.79
CA TRP A 129 -2.91 -36.21 -17.34
C TRP A 129 -4.18 -36.02 -16.49
N VAL A 130 -5.18 -35.27 -16.97
CA VAL A 130 -6.44 -35.06 -16.24
C VAL A 130 -7.18 -36.38 -16.02
N SER A 131 -7.10 -37.31 -16.99
CA SER A 131 -7.72 -38.64 -16.90
C SER A 131 -6.85 -39.73 -16.27
N ASP A 132 -5.58 -39.45 -15.96
CA ASP A 132 -4.66 -40.46 -15.39
C ASP A 132 -4.97 -40.80 -13.92
N ASN A 133 -5.69 -39.92 -13.21
CA ASN A 133 -6.08 -40.11 -11.80
C ASN A 133 -7.27 -39.18 -11.46
N ASP A 134 -8.33 -39.71 -10.83
CA ASP A 134 -9.52 -38.95 -10.41
C ASP A 134 -9.23 -37.75 -9.47
N ALA A 135 -8.04 -37.71 -8.85
CA ALA A 135 -7.58 -36.60 -8.01
C ALA A 135 -6.85 -35.48 -8.78
N ASN A 136 -6.57 -35.66 -10.08
CA ASN A 136 -5.91 -34.66 -10.90
C ASN A 136 -6.92 -33.60 -11.36
N THR A 137 -6.67 -32.34 -11.01
CA THR A 137 -7.54 -31.22 -11.41
C THR A 137 -6.82 -30.30 -12.38
N LEU A 138 -7.42 -30.06 -13.53
CA LEU A 138 -7.03 -29.01 -14.46
C LEU A 138 -7.62 -27.69 -13.99
N VAL A 139 -6.80 -26.64 -13.87
CA VAL A 139 -7.25 -25.27 -13.62
C VAL A 139 -7.18 -24.52 -14.95
N TYR A 140 -8.32 -24.41 -15.62
CA TYR A 140 -8.43 -23.62 -16.83
C TYR A 140 -8.64 -22.16 -16.45
N VAL A 141 -7.69 -21.28 -16.79
CA VAL A 141 -7.75 -19.85 -16.51
C VAL A 141 -8.04 -19.12 -17.82
N VAL A 142 -9.15 -18.37 -17.84
CA VAL A 142 -9.70 -17.76 -19.04
C VAL A 142 -10.23 -16.35 -18.77
N ASP A 143 -10.04 -15.45 -19.74
CA ASP A 143 -10.66 -14.11 -19.75
C ASP A 143 -11.47 -13.81 -21.03
N ALA A 144 -11.70 -14.83 -21.85
CA ALA A 144 -12.61 -14.79 -23.00
C ALA A 144 -14.01 -14.18 -22.65
N PRO A 145 -14.65 -13.46 -23.59
CA PRO A 145 -15.92 -12.77 -23.34
C PRO A 145 -17.02 -13.69 -22.80
N GLY A 146 -17.52 -13.38 -21.59
CA GLY A 146 -18.53 -14.18 -20.89
C GLY A 146 -17.97 -15.27 -19.97
N CYS A 147 -16.68 -15.57 -20.05
CA CYS A 147 -15.99 -16.55 -19.18
C CYS A 147 -15.26 -15.89 -17.99
N GLY A 148 -14.85 -14.62 -18.10
CA GLY A 148 -13.96 -13.95 -17.14
C GLY A 148 -14.50 -13.66 -15.72
N GLY A 149 -15.77 -13.92 -15.41
CA GLY A 149 -16.36 -13.65 -14.09
C GLY A 149 -16.38 -12.16 -13.71
N GLU A 150 -16.46 -11.85 -12.40
CA GLU A 150 -16.54 -10.47 -11.88
C GLU A 150 -15.25 -9.66 -12.16
N TYR A 151 -14.09 -10.32 -12.14
CA TYR A 151 -12.78 -9.67 -12.23
C TYR A 151 -12.12 -9.81 -13.61
N GLY A 152 -12.90 -10.20 -14.61
CA GLY A 152 -12.46 -10.34 -16.00
C GLY A 152 -11.60 -11.56 -16.29
N ARG A 153 -10.96 -12.21 -15.30
CA ARG A 153 -10.24 -13.48 -15.46
C ARG A 153 -10.64 -14.48 -14.38
N GLN A 154 -11.09 -15.66 -14.79
CA GLN A 154 -11.66 -16.69 -13.91
C GLN A 154 -10.90 -18.02 -14.04
N PRO A 155 -10.39 -18.60 -12.93
CA PRO A 155 -9.97 -20.00 -12.89
C PRO A 155 -11.19 -20.94 -12.74
N TYR A 156 -11.22 -22.02 -13.50
CA TYR A 156 -12.22 -23.09 -13.43
C TYR A 156 -11.56 -24.43 -13.10
N HIS A 157 -12.12 -25.15 -12.13
CA HIS A 157 -11.67 -26.49 -11.77
C HIS A 157 -12.33 -27.51 -12.70
N VAL A 158 -11.52 -28.12 -13.56
CA VAL A 158 -11.91 -29.10 -14.57
C VAL A 158 -11.42 -30.47 -14.16
N SER A 159 -12.33 -31.45 -14.08
CA SER A 159 -12.01 -32.82 -13.66
C SER A 159 -12.11 -33.86 -14.78
N ALA A 160 -12.62 -33.48 -15.95
CA ALA A 160 -12.61 -34.33 -17.12
C ALA A 160 -12.59 -33.47 -18.39
N VAL A 161 -11.98 -34.00 -19.44
CA VAL A 161 -12.00 -33.42 -20.78
C VAL A 161 -12.62 -34.43 -21.74
N THR A 162 -13.68 -34.03 -22.44
CA THR A 162 -14.27 -34.82 -23.52
C THR A 162 -13.97 -34.17 -24.87
N TYR A 163 -13.64 -35.00 -25.83
CA TYR A 163 -13.29 -34.61 -27.19
C TYR A 163 -14.41 -35.09 -28.10
N ASN A 164 -14.90 -34.24 -29.01
CA ASN A 164 -15.79 -34.73 -30.06
C ASN A 164 -14.95 -35.55 -31.05
N ASP A 165 -15.22 -36.84 -31.14
CA ASP A 165 -14.58 -37.71 -32.14
C ASP A 165 -15.31 -37.58 -33.50
N ASP A 166 -14.55 -37.64 -34.60
CA ASP A 166 -15.00 -37.36 -35.99
C ASP A 166 -15.78 -38.53 -36.63
N ASP A 167 -16.52 -39.30 -35.83
CA ASP A 167 -17.14 -40.57 -36.24
C ASP A 167 -18.22 -40.41 -37.33
N ASP A 168 -18.81 -39.22 -37.45
CA ASP A 168 -19.80 -38.85 -38.48
C ASP A 168 -19.18 -38.08 -39.69
N GLY A 169 -17.87 -37.80 -39.66
CA GLY A 169 -17.16 -37.08 -40.73
C GLY A 169 -17.42 -35.57 -40.81
N ASP A 170 -17.81 -34.94 -39.69
CA ASP A 170 -17.95 -33.49 -39.56
C ASP A 170 -16.70 -32.89 -38.91
N ALA A 171 -15.76 -32.47 -39.75
CA ALA A 171 -14.52 -31.85 -39.35
C ALA A 171 -14.69 -30.54 -38.53
N ALA A 172 -15.87 -29.92 -38.53
CA ALA A 172 -16.16 -28.79 -37.64
C ALA A 172 -16.55 -29.27 -36.23
N ALA A 173 -17.30 -30.37 -36.10
CA ALA A 173 -17.60 -30.99 -34.82
C ALA A 173 -16.32 -31.53 -34.15
N ALA A 174 -15.42 -32.13 -34.93
CA ALA A 174 -14.12 -32.67 -34.50
C ALA A 174 -13.11 -31.60 -34.03
N ALA A 175 -13.42 -30.31 -34.20
CA ALA A 175 -12.61 -29.19 -33.73
C ALA A 175 -12.99 -28.73 -32.30
N VAL A 176 -13.99 -29.35 -31.66
CA VAL A 176 -14.53 -28.91 -30.37
C VAL A 176 -14.12 -29.83 -29.22
N VAL A 177 -13.66 -29.22 -28.13
CA VAL A 177 -13.36 -29.87 -26.84
C VAL A 177 -14.29 -29.33 -25.76
N SER A 178 -14.71 -30.19 -24.84
CA SER A 178 -15.60 -29.85 -23.72
C SER A 178 -14.93 -30.19 -22.40
N LEU A 179 -14.81 -29.19 -21.53
CA LEU A 179 -14.23 -29.26 -20.19
C LEU A 179 -15.36 -29.43 -19.17
N ALA A 180 -15.35 -30.52 -18.40
CA ALA A 180 -16.31 -30.73 -17.31
C ALA A 180 -15.86 -29.96 -16.07
N VAL A 181 -16.60 -28.90 -15.73
CA VAL A 181 -16.30 -27.96 -14.64
C VAL A 181 -16.98 -28.42 -13.35
N GLN A 182 -16.19 -28.61 -12.30
CA GLN A 182 -16.69 -28.86 -10.94
C GLN A 182 -17.11 -27.57 -10.23
N ALA A 183 -16.34 -26.50 -10.43
CA ALA A 183 -16.58 -25.19 -9.85
C ALA A 183 -15.81 -24.09 -10.60
N ALA A 184 -16.33 -22.86 -10.55
CA ALA A 184 -15.49 -21.67 -10.64
C ALA A 184 -14.63 -21.61 -9.36
N GLY A 185 -13.31 -21.71 -9.50
CA GLY A 185 -12.38 -21.71 -8.37
C GLY A 185 -12.08 -20.31 -7.85
N GLN A 186 -11.59 -20.21 -6.62
CA GLN A 186 -10.86 -19.02 -6.16
C GLN A 186 -9.36 -19.25 -6.36
N TRP A 187 -8.60 -18.18 -6.62
CA TRP A 187 -7.13 -18.30 -6.81
C TRP A 187 -6.44 -18.94 -5.59
N SER A 188 -6.97 -18.77 -4.37
CA SER A 188 -6.47 -19.40 -3.14
C SER A 188 -6.58 -20.93 -3.10
N ASP A 189 -7.45 -21.52 -3.92
CA ASP A 189 -7.87 -22.92 -3.77
C ASP A 189 -6.84 -23.89 -4.36
N PHE A 190 -6.18 -23.50 -5.44
CA PHE A 190 -5.16 -24.30 -6.13
C PHE A 190 -3.73 -23.78 -5.97
N ILE A 191 -3.51 -22.51 -5.58
CA ILE A 191 -2.17 -21.93 -5.42
C ILE A 191 -1.44 -22.46 -4.18
N GLU A 192 -0.22 -22.97 -4.36
CA GLU A 192 0.72 -23.25 -3.27
C GLU A 192 1.54 -22.00 -2.92
N ASP A 193 2.01 -21.27 -3.93
CA ASP A 193 2.71 -20.00 -3.78
C ASP A 193 2.37 -19.03 -4.91
N ALA A 194 2.28 -17.74 -4.59
CA ALA A 194 2.14 -16.65 -5.54
C ALA A 194 3.07 -15.51 -5.16
N THR A 195 3.62 -14.86 -6.17
CA THR A 195 4.32 -13.58 -6.04
C THR A 195 3.73 -12.59 -7.05
N VAL A 196 3.20 -11.48 -6.55
CA VAL A 196 2.66 -10.36 -7.33
C VAL A 196 3.64 -9.20 -7.28
N ASN A 197 4.08 -8.74 -8.44
CA ASN A 197 4.86 -7.52 -8.62
C ASN A 197 3.97 -6.44 -9.26
N ILE A 198 4.03 -5.20 -8.76
CA ILE A 198 3.27 -4.03 -9.21
C ILE A 198 4.23 -2.84 -9.36
N GLY A 199 4.36 -2.34 -10.59
CA GLY A 199 5.34 -1.30 -10.94
C GLY A 199 6.56 -1.87 -11.68
N GLY A 200 7.18 -1.06 -12.53
CA GLY A 200 8.13 -1.56 -13.53
C GLY A 200 9.46 -2.09 -13.00
N ASP A 201 9.61 -3.43 -13.04
CA ASP A 201 10.73 -4.09 -13.75
C ASP A 201 10.30 -5.42 -14.46
N VAL A 202 8.99 -5.64 -14.64
CA VAL A 202 8.47 -6.68 -15.52
C VAL A 202 8.85 -6.34 -16.96
N GLU A 203 9.42 -7.28 -17.71
CA GLU A 203 9.77 -7.08 -19.12
C GLU A 203 8.53 -6.67 -19.95
N ALA A 204 8.34 -5.36 -20.15
CA ALA A 204 7.24 -4.83 -20.95
C ALA A 204 7.30 -5.30 -22.43
N GLN A 205 8.42 -5.90 -22.85
CA GLN A 205 8.56 -6.64 -24.12
C GLN A 205 7.63 -7.86 -24.21
N LYS A 206 7.15 -8.39 -23.08
CA LYS A 206 6.15 -9.48 -23.04
C LYS A 206 4.71 -8.98 -23.28
N LEU A 207 4.49 -7.67 -23.32
CA LEU A 207 3.18 -7.05 -23.56
C LEU A 207 3.28 -6.08 -24.76
N ASN A 208 2.14 -5.50 -25.18
CA ASN A 208 2.03 -4.82 -26.47
C ASN A 208 3.06 -3.68 -26.62
N ARG A 209 3.97 -3.81 -27.60
CA ARG A 209 5.07 -2.87 -27.89
C ARG A 209 4.64 -1.41 -28.19
N ARG A 210 3.35 -1.13 -28.29
CA ARG A 210 2.79 0.23 -28.43
C ARG A 210 2.39 0.88 -27.10
N ALA A 211 2.22 0.10 -26.03
CA ALA A 211 1.84 0.57 -24.71
C ALA A 211 3.00 0.34 -23.73
N SER A 212 3.65 1.44 -23.30
CA SER A 212 4.81 1.38 -22.42
C SER A 212 4.38 1.23 -20.96
N TYR A 213 4.00 0.01 -20.55
CA TYR A 213 3.65 -0.32 -19.17
C TYR A 213 4.87 -0.43 -18.23
N SER A 214 5.86 0.43 -18.42
CA SER A 214 7.15 0.44 -17.72
C SER A 214 7.17 1.42 -16.55
N LYS A 215 6.02 1.98 -16.16
CA LYS A 215 5.94 2.97 -15.09
C LYS A 215 5.95 2.29 -13.72
N LYS A 216 6.57 2.96 -12.75
CA LYS A 216 6.45 2.65 -11.33
C LYS A 216 5.14 3.22 -10.79
N ALA A 217 4.59 2.59 -9.76
CA ALA A 217 3.37 3.07 -9.11
C ALA A 217 3.70 4.37 -8.35
N LYS A 218 3.25 5.50 -8.89
CA LYS A 218 3.49 6.83 -8.32
C LYS A 218 2.47 7.13 -7.23
N ILE A 219 2.94 7.24 -5.98
CA ILE A 219 2.10 7.51 -4.81
C ILE A 219 2.38 8.95 -4.38
N SER A 220 1.37 9.82 -4.44
CA SER A 220 1.48 11.20 -3.95
C SER A 220 1.53 11.21 -2.43
N LEU A 221 2.45 11.99 -1.87
CA LEU A 221 2.52 12.26 -0.43
C LEU A 221 1.81 13.58 -0.06
N GLU A 222 1.28 14.33 -1.04
CA GLU A 222 0.73 15.68 -0.88
C GLU A 222 -0.42 15.73 0.14
N HIS A 223 -0.16 16.21 1.35
CA HIS A 223 -1.17 16.38 2.41
C HIS A 223 -0.85 17.58 3.30
N VAL A 224 -1.91 18.27 3.76
CA VAL A 224 -1.83 19.38 4.73
C VAL A 224 -2.39 18.92 6.07
N PHE A 225 -1.65 19.18 7.16
CA PHE A 225 -1.99 18.75 8.52
C PHE A 225 -2.39 19.89 9.46
N ASN A 226 -2.55 21.12 8.93
CA ASN A 226 -2.87 22.34 9.69
C ASN A 226 -4.13 22.17 10.55
N LYS A 227 -3.94 22.17 11.88
CA LYS A 227 -4.99 21.84 12.86
C LYS A 227 -4.54 22.21 14.28
N HIS A 228 -5.49 22.57 15.12
CA HIS A 228 -5.30 22.60 16.58
C HIS A 228 -5.10 21.16 17.08
N PHE A 229 -3.92 20.84 17.62
CA PHE A 229 -3.57 19.51 18.11
C PHE A 229 -3.92 19.32 19.58
N TYR A 230 -3.78 20.38 20.37
CA TYR A 230 -4.07 20.40 21.80
C TYR A 230 -4.59 21.78 22.19
N ASP A 231 -5.63 21.81 23.01
CA ASP A 231 -6.24 23.03 23.56
C ASP A 231 -6.86 22.63 24.91
N ALA A 232 -6.26 23.09 26.02
CA ALA A 232 -6.75 22.79 27.36
C ALA A 232 -6.23 23.77 28.43
N ASP A 233 -7.05 23.95 29.47
CA ASP A 233 -6.66 24.66 30.69
C ASP A 233 -5.92 23.71 31.66
N ILE A 234 -4.70 24.09 32.04
CA ILE A 234 -3.84 23.40 32.99
C ILE A 234 -3.65 24.31 34.21
N GLY A 235 -4.56 24.19 35.18
CA GLY A 235 -4.59 25.06 36.35
C GLY A 235 -5.01 26.49 35.97
N PRO A 236 -4.22 27.53 36.28
CA PRO A 236 -4.52 28.92 35.89
C PRO A 236 -4.06 29.28 34.47
N ALA A 237 -3.40 28.36 33.77
CA ALA A 237 -2.81 28.57 32.46
C ALA A 237 -3.58 27.83 31.37
N HIS A 238 -3.69 28.45 30.20
CA HIS A 238 -4.25 27.86 29.00
C HIS A 238 -3.11 27.44 28.08
N LEU A 239 -3.08 26.18 27.65
CA LEU A 239 -2.09 25.62 26.72
C LEU A 239 -2.77 25.25 25.40
N SER A 240 -2.32 25.88 24.33
CA SER A 240 -2.69 25.57 22.94
C SER A 240 -1.43 25.16 22.15
N VAL A 241 -1.56 24.09 21.36
CA VAL A 241 -0.54 23.59 20.44
C VAL A 241 -1.19 23.38 19.08
N ASP A 242 -0.72 24.12 18.09
CA ASP A 242 -1.29 24.14 16.74
C ASP A 242 -0.23 23.76 15.72
N CYS A 243 -0.61 22.95 14.75
CA CYS A 243 0.08 22.95 13.47
C CYS A 243 -0.41 24.15 12.65
N SER A 244 0.45 25.16 12.50
CA SER A 244 0.15 26.37 11.73
C SER A 244 0.51 26.22 10.25
N ASP A 245 1.56 25.45 9.97
CA ASP A 245 2.07 25.19 8.63
C ASP A 245 2.85 23.85 8.64
N CYS A 246 2.11 22.76 8.54
CA CYS A 246 2.66 21.41 8.41
C CYS A 246 1.97 20.62 7.31
N GLY A 247 2.77 19.81 6.64
CA GLY A 247 2.34 19.02 5.51
C GLY A 247 3.46 18.14 4.99
N THR A 248 3.11 17.33 4.01
CA THR A 248 4.00 16.51 3.22
C THR A 248 3.84 16.89 1.75
N HIS A 249 4.95 16.99 1.04
CA HIS A 249 5.00 17.30 -0.39
C HIS A 249 5.65 16.15 -1.18
N GLY A 250 5.49 16.18 -2.50
CA GLY A 250 6.16 15.28 -3.43
C GLY A 250 5.49 13.91 -3.57
N SER A 251 6.25 12.93 -4.08
CA SER A 251 5.74 11.59 -4.36
C SER A 251 6.81 10.51 -4.28
N LEU A 252 6.37 9.25 -4.23
CA LEU A 252 7.22 8.06 -4.29
C LEU A 252 6.91 7.27 -5.56
N GLU A 253 7.92 7.01 -6.39
CA GLU A 253 7.83 6.06 -7.49
C GLU A 253 8.17 4.66 -6.97
N THR A 254 7.16 3.82 -6.82
CA THR A 254 7.26 2.52 -6.14
C THR A 254 7.22 1.31 -7.08
N ASP A 255 7.99 0.30 -6.71
CA ASP A 255 7.93 -1.06 -7.23
C ASP A 255 7.65 -1.98 -6.04
N ILE A 256 6.48 -2.62 -6.06
CA ILE A 256 5.91 -3.34 -4.92
C ILE A 256 5.86 -4.83 -5.25
N THR A 257 6.43 -5.66 -4.37
CA THR A 257 6.42 -7.13 -4.52
C THR A 257 5.82 -7.79 -3.27
N ILE A 258 4.72 -8.52 -3.47
CA ILE A 258 3.99 -9.22 -2.42
C ILE A 258 4.03 -10.73 -2.71
N SER A 259 4.42 -11.54 -1.73
CA SER A 259 4.57 -12.99 -1.88
C SER A 259 3.87 -13.75 -0.76
N THR A 260 3.24 -14.88 -1.08
CA THR A 260 2.62 -15.75 -0.06
C THR A 260 3.62 -16.51 0.81
N LYS A 261 4.90 -16.56 0.43
CA LYS A 261 6.02 -17.06 1.26
C LYS A 261 6.76 -15.95 2.00
N ASN A 262 7.04 -14.82 1.34
CA ASN A 262 7.93 -13.78 1.88
C ASN A 262 7.21 -12.55 2.47
N GLY A 263 5.89 -12.44 2.32
CA GLY A 263 5.12 -11.28 2.76
C GLY A 263 5.30 -10.09 1.82
N PHE A 264 5.26 -8.88 2.39
CA PHE A 264 5.47 -7.63 1.66
C PHE A 264 6.95 -7.30 1.46
N SER A 265 7.29 -6.68 0.33
CA SER A 265 8.52 -5.91 0.12
C SER A 265 8.31 -4.85 -0.97
N ALA A 266 9.05 -3.75 -0.93
CA ALA A 266 9.01 -2.75 -2.00
C ALA A 266 10.34 -2.00 -2.13
N SER A 267 10.56 -1.37 -3.28
CA SER A 267 11.52 -0.28 -3.44
C SER A 267 10.79 1.00 -3.83
N ALA A 268 11.30 2.14 -3.38
CA ALA A 268 10.76 3.45 -3.72
C ALA A 268 11.89 4.40 -4.12
N VAL A 269 11.57 5.33 -5.02
CA VAL A 269 12.44 6.44 -5.40
C VAL A 269 11.69 7.74 -5.14
N THR A 270 12.35 8.74 -4.55
CA THR A 270 11.77 10.07 -4.32
C THR A 270 11.55 10.81 -5.64
N ALA A 271 10.37 11.41 -5.79
CA ALA A 271 9.97 12.21 -6.93
C ALA A 271 9.22 13.47 -6.49
N ASP A 272 9.12 14.44 -7.41
CA ASP A 272 8.50 15.76 -7.20
C ASP A 272 9.01 16.57 -5.98
N ASN A 273 10.22 16.29 -5.50
CA ASN A 273 10.88 16.85 -4.32
C ASN A 273 10.11 16.57 -3.01
N VAL A 274 10.30 15.36 -2.47
CA VAL A 274 9.67 14.96 -1.21
C VAL A 274 10.15 15.86 -0.07
N SER A 275 9.24 16.59 0.57
CA SER A 275 9.53 17.32 1.80
C SER A 275 8.49 17.05 2.89
N VAL A 276 8.93 17.19 4.15
CA VAL A 276 8.08 17.12 5.34
C VAL A 276 8.28 18.38 6.14
N ARG A 277 7.24 19.20 6.21
CA ARG A 277 7.24 20.50 6.87
C ARG A 277 6.44 20.41 8.16
N LEU A 278 6.99 20.93 9.26
CA LEU A 278 6.34 20.93 10.56
C LEU A 278 6.61 22.24 11.30
N ALA A 279 5.72 23.22 11.16
CA ALA A 279 5.71 24.44 11.97
C ALA A 279 4.64 24.34 13.06
N VAL A 280 5.08 24.19 14.31
CA VAL A 280 4.20 24.12 15.48
C VAL A 280 4.17 25.47 16.18
N ALA A 281 2.98 26.04 16.32
CA ALA A 281 2.73 27.15 17.22
C ALA A 281 2.38 26.61 18.62
N ILE A 282 2.95 27.22 19.65
CA ILE A 282 2.73 26.87 21.05
C ILE A 282 2.38 28.16 21.79
N THR A 283 1.23 28.17 22.45
CA THR A 283 0.76 29.29 23.26
C THR A 283 0.47 28.81 24.68
N ALA A 284 1.16 29.38 25.67
CA ALA A 284 0.87 29.19 27.09
C ALA A 284 0.54 30.56 27.73
N SER A 285 -0.67 30.71 28.28
CA SER A 285 -1.14 32.02 28.78
C SER A 285 -0.58 32.40 30.16
N ALA A 286 -0.10 31.44 30.94
CA ALA A 286 0.50 31.62 32.26
C ALA A 286 1.43 30.43 32.60
N ALA A 287 2.07 30.49 33.77
CA ALA A 287 2.96 29.43 34.22
C ALA A 287 2.23 28.09 34.41
N ILE A 288 2.81 27.02 33.88
CA ILE A 288 2.30 25.65 33.97
C ILE A 288 3.25 24.86 34.87
N SER A 289 2.73 24.34 35.97
CA SER A 289 3.45 23.41 36.85
C SER A 289 2.84 22.03 36.73
N THR A 290 3.56 21.09 36.10
CA THR A 290 3.11 19.71 35.91
C THR A 290 4.25 18.73 36.11
N SER A 291 3.95 17.59 36.73
CA SER A 291 4.85 16.44 36.75
C SER A 291 4.89 15.78 35.37
N HIS A 292 5.54 16.44 34.40
CA HIS A 292 5.73 16.06 33.00
C HIS A 292 4.43 15.64 32.27
N LEU A 293 3.78 16.59 31.58
CA LEU A 293 2.76 16.24 30.60
C LEU A 293 3.43 15.44 29.47
N SER A 294 3.05 14.17 29.34
CA SER A 294 3.44 13.29 28.23
C SER A 294 2.19 12.62 27.68
N GLN A 295 1.79 12.97 26.46
CA GLN A 295 0.63 12.39 25.78
C GLN A 295 1.00 12.06 24.33
N SER A 296 0.57 10.87 23.89
CA SER A 296 0.57 10.48 22.48
C SER A 296 -0.81 10.73 21.91
N ILE A 297 -0.89 11.49 20.81
CA ILE A 297 -2.15 11.87 20.17
C ILE A 297 -2.08 11.43 18.70
N GLU A 298 -3.04 10.60 18.27
CA GLU A 298 -3.28 10.34 16.85
C GLU A 298 -3.96 11.58 16.27
N ILE A 299 -3.25 12.29 15.39
CA ILE A 299 -3.67 13.59 14.87
C ILE A 299 -4.59 13.43 13.66
N ALA A 300 -4.18 12.55 12.74
CA ALA A 300 -4.84 12.30 11.47
C ALA A 300 -4.35 10.99 10.82
N LYS A 301 -5.18 10.47 9.92
CA LYS A 301 -5.00 9.21 9.19
C LYS A 301 -5.66 9.36 7.82
N PHE A 302 -4.91 9.16 6.74
CA PHE A 302 -5.28 9.52 5.37
C PHE A 302 -5.04 8.36 4.41
N PRO A 303 -6.10 7.70 3.91
CA PRO A 303 -5.97 6.70 2.85
C PRO A 303 -5.69 7.40 1.51
N LEU A 304 -4.65 6.97 0.80
CA LEU A 304 -4.18 7.65 -0.41
C LEU A 304 -4.81 7.09 -1.70
N ALA A 305 -5.01 5.77 -1.74
CA ALA A 305 -5.55 5.05 -2.90
C ALA A 305 -5.96 3.63 -2.48
N THR A 306 -6.51 2.85 -3.42
CA THR A 306 -6.61 1.39 -3.32
C THR A 306 -6.19 0.78 -4.65
N PHE A 307 -5.16 -0.06 -4.63
CA PHE A 307 -4.74 -0.87 -5.77
C PHE A 307 -5.37 -2.25 -5.67
N LYS A 308 -6.04 -2.71 -6.72
CA LYS A 308 -6.73 -4.01 -6.76
C LYS A 308 -6.35 -4.79 -8.01
N VAL A 309 -5.90 -6.03 -7.82
CA VAL A 309 -5.65 -7.02 -8.88
C VAL A 309 -6.59 -8.19 -8.61
N ALA A 310 -7.75 -8.19 -9.28
CA ALA A 310 -8.84 -9.15 -9.06
C ALA A 310 -9.19 -9.35 -7.55
N ASP A 311 -9.45 -10.59 -7.14
CA ASP A 311 -9.50 -11.07 -5.75
C ASP A 311 -8.12 -11.47 -5.20
N ILE A 312 -7.07 -11.38 -6.02
CA ILE A 312 -5.71 -11.85 -5.71
C ILE A 312 -5.03 -10.90 -4.73
N VAL A 313 -4.91 -9.62 -5.10
CA VAL A 313 -4.22 -8.59 -4.30
C VAL A 313 -5.09 -7.36 -4.13
N LYS A 314 -5.13 -6.85 -2.89
CA LYS A 314 -5.65 -5.52 -2.56
C LYS A 314 -4.65 -4.81 -1.64
N ILE A 315 -4.18 -3.63 -2.03
CA ILE A 315 -3.30 -2.76 -1.23
C ILE A 315 -4.01 -1.42 -1.01
N THR A 316 -3.98 -0.89 0.21
CA THR A 316 -4.53 0.42 0.55
C THR A 316 -3.41 1.25 1.22
N PRO A 317 -2.62 2.03 0.45
CA PRO A 317 -1.66 2.98 1.01
C PRO A 317 -2.33 4.00 1.93
N GLU A 318 -1.66 4.34 3.02
CA GLU A 318 -2.15 5.26 4.05
C GLU A 318 -1.02 6.06 4.69
N ILE A 319 -1.30 7.32 5.07
CA ILE A 319 -0.42 8.15 5.91
C ILE A 319 -1.11 8.37 7.26
N THR A 320 -0.44 8.02 8.36
CA THR A 320 -0.87 8.33 9.73
C THR A 320 0.12 9.28 10.38
N LEU A 321 -0.38 10.35 11.01
CA LEU A 321 0.42 11.28 11.81
C LEU A 321 0.09 11.10 13.30
N ASN A 322 1.08 10.63 14.05
CA ASN A 322 1.07 10.60 15.52
C ASN A 322 2.00 11.67 16.06
N ILE A 323 1.66 12.29 17.19
CA ILE A 323 2.57 13.23 17.86
C ILE A 323 2.63 12.87 19.34
N VAL A 324 3.86 12.74 19.85
CA VAL A 324 4.13 12.67 21.29
C VAL A 324 4.65 14.04 21.73
N ILE A 325 3.91 14.70 22.60
CA ILE A 325 4.28 15.99 23.20
C ILE A 325 4.75 15.73 24.63
N ALA A 326 5.96 16.17 24.95
CA ALA A 326 6.52 16.15 26.30
C ALA A 326 6.93 17.57 26.72
N VAL A 327 6.30 18.10 27.77
CA VAL A 327 6.54 19.48 28.25
C VAL A 327 7.01 19.46 29.71
N SER A 328 8.05 20.24 30.04
CA SER A 328 8.44 20.52 31.43
C SER A 328 7.51 21.55 32.08
N ASP A 329 7.80 21.93 33.32
CA ASP A 329 7.27 23.17 33.87
C ASP A 329 7.60 24.35 32.94
N ILE A 330 6.63 25.24 32.72
CA ILE A 330 6.76 26.49 31.98
C ILE A 330 6.61 27.63 33.00
N LYS A 331 7.63 28.49 33.11
CA LYS A 331 7.55 29.68 33.97
C LYS A 331 7.19 30.92 33.16
N GLY A 332 5.96 31.42 33.29
CA GLY A 332 5.49 32.63 32.61
C GLY A 332 4.61 32.32 31.41
N SER A 333 4.35 33.32 30.55
CA SER A 333 3.59 33.17 29.32
C SER A 333 4.49 33.23 28.09
N ILE A 334 4.17 32.43 27.09
CA ILE A 334 4.92 32.32 25.84
C ILE A 334 3.97 32.13 24.67
N THR A 335 4.24 32.85 23.59
CA THR A 335 3.80 32.46 22.24
C THR A 335 5.07 32.21 21.44
N SER A 336 5.15 31.04 20.81
CA SER A 336 6.28 30.65 19.96
C SER A 336 5.79 29.90 18.72
N VAL A 337 6.46 30.10 17.60
CA VAL A 337 6.37 29.19 16.44
C VAL A 337 7.75 28.57 16.26
N VAL A 338 7.82 27.24 16.33
CA VAL A 338 9.06 26.46 16.17
C VAL A 338 8.79 25.33 15.19
N GLY A 339 9.72 25.11 14.29
CA GLY A 339 9.60 24.03 13.32
C GLY A 339 10.87 23.73 12.56
N ALA A 340 10.76 22.74 11.69
CA ALA A 340 11.73 22.49 10.64
C ALA A 340 11.02 21.93 9.41
N GLU A 341 11.71 22.04 8.29
CA GLU A 341 11.39 21.38 7.04
C GLU A 341 12.52 20.41 6.71
N LEU A 342 12.13 19.21 6.28
CA LEU A 342 13.00 18.10 5.94
C LEU A 342 12.85 17.80 4.46
N ASP A 343 13.88 18.06 3.68
CA ASP A 343 13.87 17.88 2.22
C ASP A 343 14.66 16.63 1.81
N PHE A 344 14.10 15.87 0.87
CA PHE A 344 14.77 14.80 0.16
C PHE A 344 14.81 15.13 -1.34
N ALA A 345 16.00 15.17 -1.93
CA ALA A 345 16.15 15.40 -3.36
C ALA A 345 15.54 14.25 -4.17
N ASN A 346 15.15 14.52 -5.42
CA ASN A 346 14.67 13.48 -6.36
C ASN A 346 15.74 12.42 -6.64
N GLY A 347 15.30 11.19 -6.90
CA GLY A 347 16.19 10.07 -7.25
C GLY A 347 16.84 9.38 -6.06
N GLN A 348 16.53 9.77 -4.82
CA GLN A 348 17.02 9.08 -3.62
C GLN A 348 16.23 7.78 -3.42
N SER A 349 16.92 6.72 -3.01
CA SER A 349 16.36 5.36 -2.98
C SER A 349 15.97 4.93 -1.56
N ILE A 350 14.83 4.25 -1.44
CA ILE A 350 14.31 3.72 -0.18
C ILE A 350 13.99 2.24 -0.36
N ALA A 351 14.59 1.39 0.49
CA ALA A 351 14.32 -0.04 0.52
C ALA A 351 13.32 -0.38 1.63
N ILE A 352 12.18 -0.98 1.26
CA ILE A 352 11.21 -1.57 2.20
C ILE A 352 11.43 -3.09 2.17
N GLY A 353 12.40 -3.53 2.97
CA GLY A 353 12.73 -4.94 3.25
C GLY A 353 13.89 -5.55 2.48
N LYS A 354 13.99 -5.32 1.16
CA LYS A 354 15.15 -5.76 0.35
C LYS A 354 15.74 -4.60 -0.45
N GLY A 355 17.06 -4.63 -0.65
CA GLY A 355 17.81 -3.57 -1.32
C GLY A 355 18.57 -2.66 -0.35
N SER A 356 18.99 -1.48 -0.83
CA SER A 356 19.74 -0.49 -0.07
C SER A 356 19.05 0.88 -0.11
N THR A 357 18.87 1.48 1.06
CA THR A 357 18.41 2.87 1.21
C THR A 357 19.58 3.83 1.00
N GLY A 358 19.42 4.78 0.07
CA GLY A 358 20.36 5.84 -0.25
C GLY A 358 19.65 7.19 -0.16
N LEU A 359 19.59 7.74 1.05
CA LEU A 359 18.98 9.03 1.37
C LEU A 359 20.03 10.04 1.83
N ASP A 360 19.82 11.31 1.51
CA ASP A 360 20.47 12.44 2.16
C ASP A 360 19.43 13.54 2.39
N ALA A 361 18.99 13.66 3.64
CA ALA A 361 17.99 14.62 4.04
C ALA A 361 18.63 15.97 4.40
N GLN A 362 18.06 17.05 3.91
CA GLN A 362 18.46 18.42 4.21
C GLN A 362 17.47 19.04 5.19
N PHE A 363 17.96 19.83 6.14
CA PHE A 363 17.14 20.45 7.18
C PHE A 363 17.10 21.97 6.99
N GLN A 364 15.90 22.54 6.94
CA GLN A 364 15.67 23.98 7.01
C GLN A 364 14.95 24.33 8.32
N ARG A 365 15.37 25.41 8.98
CA ARG A 365 14.81 25.85 10.27
C ARG A 365 13.59 26.74 10.04
N ILE A 366 12.51 26.51 10.78
CA ILE A 366 11.34 27.40 10.83
C ILE A 366 11.28 28.05 12.22
N GLY A 367 11.34 29.38 12.26
CA GLY A 367 11.46 30.12 13.53
C GLY A 367 12.84 29.93 14.20
N PRO A 368 12.93 29.97 15.55
CA PRO A 368 11.84 30.31 16.46
C PRO A 368 11.43 31.78 16.34
N THR A 369 10.16 32.09 16.54
CA THR A 369 9.70 33.47 16.78
C THR A 369 9.10 33.57 18.18
N PHE A 370 9.79 34.24 19.10
CA PHE A 370 9.37 34.34 20.50
C PHE A 370 8.73 35.67 20.86
N SER A 371 7.69 35.63 21.69
CA SER A 371 7.27 36.76 22.51
C SER A 371 7.01 36.32 23.95
N GLY A 372 7.80 36.84 24.90
CA GLY A 372 7.70 36.54 26.33
C GLY A 372 9.06 36.51 27.04
N LYS A 373 9.05 36.21 28.35
CA LYS A 373 10.23 35.81 29.14
C LYS A 373 9.87 34.53 29.87
N VAL A 374 10.55 33.42 29.54
CA VAL A 374 10.17 32.08 30.03
C VAL A 374 11.40 31.21 30.25
N ASP A 375 11.36 30.42 31.32
CA ASP A 375 12.13 29.18 31.43
C ASP A 375 11.20 28.01 31.06
N ALA A 376 11.57 27.23 30.05
CA ALA A 376 10.82 26.04 29.61
C ALA A 376 11.71 25.08 28.80
N THR A 377 11.47 23.78 28.95
CA THR A 377 11.98 22.74 28.05
C THR A 377 10.80 21.96 27.48
N ALA A 378 10.74 21.80 26.17
CA ALA A 378 9.74 20.94 25.56
C ALA A 378 10.34 20.11 24.43
N ARG A 379 9.73 18.95 24.21
CA ARG A 379 10.07 18.03 23.14
C ARG A 379 8.81 17.61 22.40
N ILE A 380 8.82 17.80 21.09
CA ILE A 380 7.78 17.37 20.17
C ILE A 380 8.38 16.29 19.29
N ASN A 381 7.88 15.07 19.41
CA ASN A 381 8.27 13.93 18.58
C ASN A 381 7.10 13.62 17.63
N PRO A 382 7.08 14.17 16.40
CA PRO A 382 6.19 13.67 15.37
C PRO A 382 6.62 12.27 14.95
N LEU A 383 5.66 11.43 14.60
CA LEU A 383 5.86 10.16 13.92
C LEU A 383 4.86 10.10 12.76
N LEU A 384 5.39 10.32 11.56
CA LEU A 384 4.67 10.17 10.30
C LEU A 384 4.89 8.74 9.80
N THR A 385 3.84 7.93 9.79
CA THR A 385 3.88 6.55 9.28
C THR A 385 3.20 6.48 7.93
N PHE A 386 3.94 6.09 6.90
CA PHE A 386 3.41 5.67 5.60
C PHE A 386 3.29 4.14 5.57
N ASP A 387 2.08 3.62 5.47
CA ASP A 387 1.74 2.20 5.54
C ASP A 387 1.18 1.71 4.19
N LEU A 388 1.62 0.54 3.74
CA LEU A 388 1.19 -0.17 2.53
C LEU A 388 0.56 -1.51 2.90
N SER A 389 -0.53 -1.46 3.66
CA SER A 389 -1.26 -2.66 4.08
C SER A 389 -2.18 -3.23 3.01
N GLY A 390 -2.36 -4.55 3.07
CA GLY A 390 -3.18 -5.24 2.09
C GLY A 390 -3.44 -6.70 2.39
N LYS A 391 -3.85 -7.41 1.33
CA LYS A 391 -3.97 -8.85 1.29
C LYS A 391 -3.39 -9.42 0.00
N ILE A 392 -2.83 -10.63 0.09
CA ILE A 392 -2.58 -11.53 -1.03
C ILE A 392 -3.29 -12.86 -0.76
N LEU A 393 -4.20 -13.28 -1.65
CA LEU A 393 -4.98 -14.52 -1.54
C LEU A 393 -5.59 -14.71 -0.13
N GLY A 394 -6.21 -13.64 0.38
CA GLY A 394 -6.79 -13.56 1.72
C GLY A 394 -5.81 -13.35 2.90
N LYS A 395 -4.51 -13.64 2.74
CA LYS A 395 -3.49 -13.45 3.78
C LYS A 395 -3.13 -11.98 3.94
N HIS A 396 -3.11 -11.49 5.18
CA HIS A 396 -2.74 -10.12 5.52
C HIS A 396 -1.23 -9.86 5.36
N VAL A 397 -0.89 -8.75 4.69
CA VAL A 397 0.48 -8.27 4.49
C VAL A 397 0.54 -6.78 4.76
N THR A 398 1.69 -6.30 5.22
CA THR A 398 1.96 -4.87 5.39
C THR A 398 3.46 -4.60 5.23
N GLY A 399 3.78 -3.39 4.76
CA GLY A 399 5.10 -2.80 4.89
C GLY A 399 5.00 -1.30 4.73
N GLY A 400 6.06 -0.57 5.03
CA GLY A 400 6.00 0.87 5.07
C GLY A 400 7.21 1.52 5.70
N LEU A 401 7.03 2.80 6.01
CA LEU A 401 8.04 3.72 6.50
C LEU A 401 7.51 4.49 7.71
N GLY A 402 8.18 4.37 8.85
CA GLY A 402 7.97 5.24 10.01
C GLY A 402 9.04 6.32 10.04
N LEU A 403 8.65 7.57 9.82
CA LEU A 403 9.50 8.75 9.87
C LEU A 403 9.27 9.52 11.18
N ALA A 404 10.20 9.39 12.13
CA ALA A 404 10.24 10.22 13.33
C ALA A 404 11.05 11.49 13.03
N ALA A 405 10.43 12.44 12.31
CA ALA A 405 11.09 13.67 11.91
C ALA A 405 10.12 14.83 11.56
N PRO A 406 10.55 16.09 11.69
CA PRO A 406 11.70 16.51 12.51
C PRO A 406 11.30 16.44 13.99
N TYR A 407 12.03 15.69 14.82
CA TYR A 407 11.83 15.85 16.26
C TYR A 407 12.37 17.21 16.68
N LEU A 408 11.61 17.94 17.49
CA LEU A 408 11.97 19.27 17.98
C LEU A 408 12.26 19.16 19.47
N ALA A 409 13.53 19.27 19.85
CA ALA A 409 13.91 19.44 21.25
C ALA A 409 14.35 20.90 21.45
N PHE A 410 13.60 21.66 22.24
CA PHE A 410 13.95 23.04 22.56
C PHE A 410 14.02 23.31 24.06
N ALA A 411 15.01 24.10 24.45
CA ALA A 411 15.14 24.66 25.78
C ALA A 411 15.26 26.19 25.66
N VAL A 412 14.48 26.89 26.47
CA VAL A 412 14.50 28.34 26.65
C VAL A 412 14.81 28.60 28.12
N GLY A 413 15.82 29.42 28.39
CA GLY A 413 16.15 29.85 29.75
C GLY A 413 16.60 31.30 29.76
N ALA A 414 16.18 32.05 30.79
CA ALA A 414 16.61 33.42 30.99
C ALA A 414 17.80 33.48 31.96
N ASP A 415 19.00 33.80 31.45
CA ASP A 415 20.17 33.91 32.32
C ASP A 415 20.24 35.27 33.00
N VAL A 416 20.30 35.24 34.34
CA VAL A 416 20.49 36.42 35.19
C VAL A 416 21.85 36.28 35.89
N HIS A 417 22.89 36.71 35.17
CA HIS A 417 24.29 36.79 35.61
C HIS A 417 25.07 35.45 35.72
N GLU A 418 25.05 34.61 34.69
CA GLU A 418 26.11 33.59 34.45
C GLU A 418 27.26 34.20 33.59
N PRO A 419 28.51 34.32 34.10
CA PRO A 419 29.58 35.07 33.42
C PRO A 419 30.14 34.45 32.13
N SER A 420 29.67 33.27 31.72
CA SER A 420 30.29 32.46 30.66
C SER A 420 29.39 32.20 29.45
N ALA A 421 28.09 32.52 29.53
CA ALA A 421 27.09 32.06 28.59
C ALA A 421 26.72 33.14 27.55
N CYS A 422 26.32 34.35 27.99
CA CYS A 422 26.23 35.55 27.14
C CYS A 422 26.86 36.77 27.85
N SER A 423 27.37 37.74 27.10
CA SER A 423 28.13 38.87 27.64
C SER A 423 27.27 39.94 28.36
N ASN A 424 27.13 39.83 29.69
CA ASN A 424 26.71 40.89 30.64
C ASN A 424 25.37 41.62 30.39
N THR A 425 24.54 41.17 29.45
CA THR A 425 23.17 41.66 29.22
C THR A 425 22.14 40.58 29.57
N ASN A 426 20.92 40.99 29.91
CA ASN A 426 19.80 40.04 30.00
C ASN A 426 19.70 39.29 28.66
N SER A 427 19.69 37.97 28.72
CA SER A 427 19.76 37.15 27.52
C SER A 427 18.95 35.87 27.68
N VAL A 428 18.43 35.40 26.55
CA VAL A 428 17.75 34.12 26.43
C VAL A 428 18.70 33.14 25.77
N HIS A 429 18.96 32.04 26.45
CA HIS A 429 19.59 30.88 25.86
C HIS A 429 18.55 30.06 25.11
N PHE A 430 18.85 29.75 23.85
CA PHE A 430 18.04 28.87 23.03
C PHE A 430 18.90 27.80 22.38
N SER A 431 18.50 26.54 22.58
CA SER A 431 19.00 25.39 21.81
C SER A 431 17.86 24.74 21.04
N LEU A 432 18.09 24.44 19.76
CA LEU A 432 17.22 23.60 18.94
C LEU A 432 18.06 22.49 18.31
N ASP A 433 17.85 21.28 18.81
CA ASP A 433 18.35 20.07 18.17
C ASP A 433 17.21 19.44 17.36
N VAL A 434 17.50 19.07 16.11
CA VAL A 434 16.60 18.25 15.29
C VAL A 434 17.29 16.98 14.86
N GLY A 435 16.48 15.98 14.55
CA GLY A 435 16.95 14.79 13.88
C GLY A 435 15.84 14.14 13.08
N VAL A 436 16.28 13.21 12.23
CA VAL A 436 15.44 12.31 11.46
C VAL A 436 15.85 10.89 11.81
N GLU A 437 14.87 10.08 12.20
CA GLU A 437 14.97 8.63 12.16
C GLU A 437 13.92 8.11 11.18
N LEU A 438 14.35 7.30 10.21
CA LEU A 438 13.48 6.60 9.28
C LEU A 438 13.66 5.10 9.49
N ALA A 439 12.57 4.42 9.80
CA ALA A 439 12.49 2.97 9.92
C ALA A 439 11.64 2.38 8.80
N SER A 440 12.07 1.27 8.20
CA SER A 440 11.21 0.41 7.37
C SER A 440 10.62 -0.72 8.20
N PHE A 441 9.38 -1.10 7.91
CA PHE A 441 8.76 -2.35 8.36
C PHE A 441 8.16 -3.07 7.14
N TYR A 442 8.07 -4.41 7.19
CA TYR A 442 7.60 -5.24 6.06
C TYR A 442 7.34 -6.68 6.49
N GLY A 443 6.37 -7.35 5.88
CA GLY A 443 6.14 -8.79 6.05
C GLY A 443 4.66 -9.16 6.07
N PHE A 444 4.32 -10.14 6.91
CA PHE A 444 2.94 -10.52 7.22
C PHE A 444 2.47 -9.75 8.46
N GLY A 445 1.31 -9.09 8.35
CA GLY A 445 0.76 -8.23 9.39
C GLY A 445 -0.52 -7.55 8.91
N LYS A 446 -1.34 -7.11 9.86
CA LYS A 446 -2.54 -6.29 9.65
C LYS A 446 -2.17 -4.80 9.55
N PRO A 447 -3.09 -3.93 9.12
CA PRO A 447 -2.89 -2.48 9.19
C PRO A 447 -2.43 -2.00 10.57
N GLY A 448 -1.30 -1.28 10.60
CA GLY A 448 -0.67 -0.79 11.82
C GLY A 448 0.27 -1.78 12.53
N ASP A 449 0.39 -3.03 12.08
CA ASP A 449 1.48 -3.92 12.54
C ASP A 449 2.81 -3.45 11.90
N GLU A 450 3.91 -3.43 12.67
CA GLU A 450 5.25 -3.08 12.18
C GLU A 450 6.21 -4.29 12.14
N PRO A 451 5.92 -5.35 11.35
CA PRO A 451 6.78 -6.54 11.27
C PRO A 451 8.17 -6.20 10.74
N HIS A 452 9.19 -6.88 11.28
CA HIS A 452 10.60 -6.71 10.89
C HIS A 452 11.10 -5.25 10.89
N LYS A 453 10.50 -4.37 11.71
CA LYS A 453 10.86 -2.96 11.82
C LYS A 453 12.36 -2.77 12.10
N LYS A 454 12.99 -1.92 11.30
CA LYS A 454 14.42 -1.61 11.36
C LYS A 454 14.66 -0.16 10.96
N VAL A 455 15.47 0.57 11.73
CA VAL A 455 16.01 1.87 11.32
C VAL A 455 16.90 1.69 10.09
N ILE A 456 16.56 2.39 9.00
CA ILE A 456 17.27 2.34 7.71
C ILE A 456 18.05 3.62 7.43
N TYR A 457 17.73 4.72 8.12
CA TYR A 457 18.42 6.00 8.02
C TYR A 457 18.24 6.80 9.30
N GLN A 458 19.31 7.42 9.78
CA GLN A 458 19.28 8.34 10.92
C GLN A 458 20.29 9.47 10.70
N LYS A 459 19.89 10.71 10.98
CA LYS A 459 20.76 11.90 10.90
C LYS A 459 20.29 12.92 11.92
N ASP A 460 21.18 13.27 12.86
CA ASP A 460 20.93 14.30 13.86
C ASP A 460 21.72 15.57 13.49
N HIS A 461 21.11 16.74 13.70
CA HIS A 461 21.71 18.03 13.38
C HIS A 461 21.34 19.10 14.42
N PRO A 462 22.33 19.68 15.14
CA PRO A 462 22.07 20.82 16.02
C PRO A 462 21.79 22.06 15.16
N LEU A 463 20.52 22.42 14.97
CA LEU A 463 20.12 23.56 14.14
C LEU A 463 20.42 24.91 14.77
N LEU A 464 20.43 25.00 16.11
CA LEU A 464 20.75 26.26 16.78
C LEU A 464 21.28 26.10 18.20
N LYS A 465 22.29 26.92 18.53
CA LYS A 465 22.67 27.33 19.88
C LYS A 465 22.98 28.82 19.85
N GLU A 466 22.00 29.64 20.22
CA GLU A 466 22.12 31.10 20.16
C GLU A 466 21.89 31.77 21.52
N CYS A 467 22.62 32.88 21.70
CA CYS A 467 22.38 33.89 22.73
C CYS A 467 21.55 35.01 22.11
N ILE A 468 20.28 35.14 22.52
CA ILE A 468 19.45 36.28 22.10
C ILE A 468 19.51 37.32 23.23
N ALA A 469 20.15 38.46 22.99
CA ALA A 469 20.10 39.60 23.91
C ALA A 469 18.70 40.22 23.91
N LEU A 470 18.18 40.53 25.10
CA LEU A 470 16.84 41.09 25.35
C LEU A 470 16.79 42.62 25.33
#